data_AF-A0A934BCR7-F1
#
_entry.id   AF-A0A934BCR7-F1
#
_cell.length_a   1.000
_cell.length_b   1.000
_cell.length_c   1.000
_cell.angle_alpha   90.00
_cell.angle_beta   90.00
_cell.angle_gamma   90.00
#
_symmetry.space_group_name_H-M   'P 1'
#
loop_
_entity.id
_entity.type
_entity.pdbx_description
1 polymer ?
#
loop_
_entity_poly.entity_id
_entity_poly.type
_entity_poly.pdbx_seq_one_letter_code
_entity_poly.pdbx_strand_id
1 'polypeptide(L)'
;MIRSGWSLEEFTGKRRKGRRANSSGKGDLWLGVGNTEYTIEAKVTWPTQVSDVTRWKKTVNGKLSKASNQLSALESTYRCGKPAAVCYVVPAIPSGNKKLTNKTFSTAMRQFAKAMTETNAHTEVTACWLNNVMNAPKDLTSKLGKRYVYPGIAVVIRYRDIWKFPA
;
A
#
# COMPACT_ATOMS: atom_id res chain seq x y z
N MET A 1 11.59 -11.83 -22.99
CA MET A 1 10.52 -11.51 -22.01
C MET A 1 11.01 -12.00 -20.65
N ILE A 2 11.19 -11.09 -19.68
CA ILE A 2 11.76 -11.45 -18.38
C ILE A 2 10.69 -12.26 -17.63
N ARG A 3 10.93 -13.56 -17.41
CA ARG A 3 9.96 -14.49 -16.80
C ARG A 3 9.66 -14.18 -15.32
N SER A 4 10.47 -13.33 -14.70
CA SER A 4 10.32 -12.83 -13.32
C SER A 4 11.29 -11.67 -13.15
N GLY A 5 10.82 -10.50 -12.74
CA GLY A 5 11.67 -9.33 -12.60
C GLY A 5 10.97 -8.21 -11.87
N TRP A 6 11.73 -7.34 -11.23
CA TRP A 6 11.20 -6.13 -10.60
C TRP A 6 12.15 -4.98 -10.91
N SER A 7 11.58 -3.80 -11.18
CA SER A 7 12.33 -2.55 -11.29
C SER A 7 11.72 -1.53 -10.34
N LEU A 8 12.42 -1.28 -9.23
CA LEU A 8 12.14 -0.18 -8.30
C LEU A 8 12.73 1.09 -8.88
N GLU A 9 12.10 1.65 -9.89
CA GLU A 9 12.45 2.95 -10.43
C GLU A 9 11.22 3.84 -10.33
N GLU A 10 11.31 4.95 -9.58
CA GLU A 10 10.33 6.03 -9.71
C GLU A 10 10.41 6.54 -11.14
N PHE A 11 9.50 6.09 -12.01
CA PHE A 11 9.50 6.49 -13.40
C PHE A 11 8.45 7.57 -13.62
N THR A 12 8.77 8.51 -14.51
CA THR A 12 7.93 9.65 -14.84
C THR A 12 7.46 9.53 -16.29
N GLY A 13 6.14 9.50 -16.51
CA GLY A 13 5.52 9.35 -17.83
C GLY A 13 4.62 10.51 -18.20
N LYS A 14 4.15 10.56 -19.45
CA LYS A 14 3.14 11.56 -19.86
C LYS A 14 1.77 11.19 -19.27
N ARG A 15 0.95 12.20 -19.00
CA ARG A 15 -0.45 12.01 -18.62
C ARG A 15 -1.36 11.98 -19.84
N ARG A 16 -2.43 11.19 -19.78
CA ARG A 16 -3.44 11.08 -20.85
C ARG A 16 -3.95 12.46 -21.29
N LYS A 17 -4.05 12.69 -22.60
CA LYS A 17 -4.54 13.95 -23.22
C LYS A 17 -5.80 14.49 -22.54
N GLY A 18 -5.74 15.75 -22.11
CA GLY A 18 -6.80 16.51 -21.41
C GLY A 18 -6.27 17.83 -20.84
N ARG A 19 -7.05 18.53 -19.98
CA ARG A 19 -6.71 19.84 -19.34
C ARG A 19 -5.35 19.88 -18.59
N ARG A 20 -4.65 18.75 -18.48
CA ARG A 20 -3.36 18.55 -17.79
C ARG A 20 -2.29 17.88 -18.68
N ALA A 21 -2.44 17.92 -20.01
CA ALA A 21 -1.57 17.25 -20.98
C ALA A 21 -0.09 17.66 -20.91
N ASN A 22 0.23 18.83 -20.34
CA ASN A 22 1.60 19.29 -20.14
C ASN A 22 2.21 18.85 -18.80
N SER A 23 1.54 17.99 -18.03
CA SER A 23 2.05 17.50 -16.74
C SER A 23 2.44 16.03 -16.81
N SER A 24 3.44 15.65 -16.02
CA SER A 24 3.91 14.28 -15.91
C SER A 24 3.14 13.46 -14.85
N GLY A 25 2.95 12.17 -15.11
CA GLY A 25 2.52 11.16 -14.15
C GLY A 25 3.74 10.40 -13.61
N LYS A 26 3.59 9.77 -12.45
CA LYS A 26 4.63 8.92 -11.84
C LYS A 26 4.09 7.52 -11.62
N GLY A 27 4.96 6.53 -11.70
CA GLY A 27 4.76 5.17 -11.19
C GLY A 27 5.95 4.78 -10.31
N ASP A 28 5.71 3.90 -9.33
CA ASP A 28 6.71 3.56 -8.31
C ASP A 28 7.48 2.27 -8.62
N LEU A 29 6.84 1.31 -9.30
CA LEU A 29 7.40 -0.02 -9.50
C LEU A 29 6.82 -0.71 -10.74
N TRP A 30 7.67 -1.39 -11.48
CA TRP A 30 7.26 -2.45 -12.40
C TRP A 30 7.59 -3.82 -11.80
N LEU A 31 6.62 -4.75 -11.86
CA LEU A 31 6.78 -6.10 -11.29
C LEU A 31 6.25 -7.16 -12.25
N GLY A 32 7.11 -8.06 -12.70
CA GLY A 32 6.76 -9.30 -13.41
C GLY A 32 6.81 -10.50 -12.46
N VAL A 33 5.68 -11.19 -12.28
CA VAL A 33 5.56 -12.43 -11.49
C VAL A 33 4.92 -13.51 -12.35
N GLY A 34 5.68 -14.58 -12.63
CA GLY A 34 5.25 -15.62 -13.57
C GLY A 34 4.97 -15.05 -14.95
N ASN A 35 3.75 -15.26 -15.45
CA ASN A 35 3.31 -14.76 -16.76
C ASN A 35 2.51 -13.46 -16.67
N THR A 36 2.52 -12.77 -15.52
CA THR A 36 1.78 -11.51 -15.34
C THR A 36 2.73 -10.38 -14.97
N GLU A 37 2.56 -9.24 -15.64
CA GLU A 37 3.25 -8.00 -15.34
C GLU A 37 2.31 -7.02 -14.65
N TYR A 38 2.86 -6.16 -13.81
CA TYR A 38 2.13 -5.16 -13.05
C TYR A 38 2.85 -3.83 -13.11
N THR A 39 2.07 -2.76 -13.23
CA THR A 39 2.51 -1.39 -12.92
C THR A 39 1.94 -1.00 -11.57
N ILE A 40 2.82 -0.76 -10.61
CA ILE A 40 2.47 -0.53 -9.22
C ILE A 40 2.66 0.94 -8.84
N GLU A 41 1.66 1.47 -8.15
CA GLU A 41 1.80 2.71 -7.39
C GLU A 41 1.56 2.38 -5.91
N ALA A 42 2.56 2.67 -5.09
CA ALA A 42 2.59 2.36 -3.68
C ALA A 42 2.32 3.61 -2.83
N LYS A 43 1.70 3.39 -1.67
CA LYS A 43 1.53 4.41 -0.63
C LYS A 43 1.84 3.81 0.72
N VAL A 44 2.24 4.65 1.66
CA VAL A 44 2.44 4.25 3.06
C VAL A 44 1.48 5.00 3.98
N THR A 45 1.01 4.31 5.01
CA THR A 45 0.31 4.89 6.15
C THR A 45 0.84 4.33 7.46
N TRP A 46 0.93 5.20 8.47
CA TRP A 46 1.51 4.90 9.78
C TRP A 46 0.46 5.10 10.86
N PRO A 47 -0.51 4.18 11.00
CA PRO A 47 -1.56 4.37 11.98
C PRO A 47 -1.03 4.25 13.41
N THR A 48 -1.40 5.20 14.26
CA THR A 48 -0.93 5.27 15.66
C THR A 48 -1.96 4.74 16.67
N GLN A 49 -3.22 4.63 16.27
CA GLN A 49 -4.33 4.19 17.12
C GLN A 49 -4.86 2.83 16.63
N VAL A 50 -4.31 1.75 17.16
CA VAL A 50 -4.60 0.37 16.73
C VAL A 50 -6.04 -0.08 16.97
N SER A 51 -6.72 0.53 17.94
CA SER A 51 -8.12 0.20 18.24
C SER A 51 -9.13 0.78 17.23
N ASP A 52 -8.74 1.71 16.35
CA ASP A 52 -9.66 2.38 15.43
C ASP A 52 -9.55 1.83 14.00
N VAL A 53 -10.02 0.59 13.83
CA VAL A 53 -10.02 -0.13 12.54
C VAL A 53 -10.80 0.63 11.46
N THR A 54 -11.88 1.33 11.83
CA THR A 54 -12.69 2.12 10.89
C THR A 54 -11.89 3.26 10.29
N ARG A 55 -11.14 4.00 11.11
CA ARG A 55 -10.25 5.06 10.63
C ARG A 55 -9.13 4.50 9.77
N TRP A 56 -8.54 3.36 10.14
CA TRP A 56 -7.52 2.70 9.33
C TRP A 56 -8.04 2.38 7.94
N LYS A 57 -9.20 1.72 7.88
CA LYS A 57 -9.90 1.41 6.63
C LYS A 57 -10.14 2.66 5.79
N LYS A 58 -10.66 3.73 6.38
CA LYS A 58 -10.88 5.01 5.67
C LYS A 58 -9.58 5.59 5.10
N THR A 59 -8.52 5.62 5.91
CA THR A 59 -7.22 6.14 5.48
C THR A 59 -6.60 5.29 4.36
N VAL A 60 -6.60 3.98 4.51
CA VAL A 60 -6.06 3.04 3.52
C VAL A 60 -6.85 3.13 2.21
N ASN A 61 -8.18 3.16 2.27
CA ASN A 61 -9.01 3.37 1.08
C ASN A 61 -8.71 4.69 0.38
N GLY A 62 -8.53 5.78 1.14
CA GLY A 62 -8.12 7.07 0.59
C GLY A 62 -6.76 7.01 -0.10
N LYS A 63 -5.78 6.29 0.45
CA LYS A 63 -4.46 6.10 -0.14
C LYS A 63 -4.52 5.25 -1.41
N LEU A 64 -5.23 4.11 -1.38
CA LEU A 64 -5.44 3.24 -2.53
C LEU A 64 -6.16 3.96 -3.68
N SER A 65 -7.17 4.78 -3.38
CA SER A 65 -7.86 5.59 -4.38
C SER A 65 -6.94 6.64 -4.99
N LYS A 66 -6.06 7.28 -4.20
CA LYS A 66 -5.03 8.19 -4.74
C LYS A 66 -4.06 7.47 -5.67
N ALA A 67 -3.53 6.33 -5.25
CA ALA A 67 -2.63 5.51 -6.08
C ALA A 67 -3.30 5.06 -7.38
N SER A 68 -4.54 4.57 -7.28
CA SER A 68 -5.35 4.21 -8.45
C SER A 68 -5.52 5.39 -9.40
N ASN A 69 -5.81 6.59 -8.89
CA ASN A 69 -5.96 7.79 -9.71
C ASN A 69 -4.65 8.23 -10.38
N GLN A 70 -3.49 8.00 -9.76
CA GLN A 70 -2.19 8.27 -10.38
C GLN A 70 -1.91 7.30 -11.53
N LEU A 71 -2.11 6.00 -11.30
CA LEU A 71 -2.02 4.97 -12.35
C LEU A 71 -3.04 5.21 -13.48
N SER A 72 -4.19 5.78 -13.13
CA SER A 72 -5.24 6.16 -14.10
C SER A 72 -4.82 7.30 -15.02
N ALA A 73 -4.00 8.20 -14.49
CA ALA A 73 -3.56 9.39 -15.20
C ALA A 73 -2.39 9.11 -16.15
N LEU A 74 -1.61 8.06 -15.89
CA LEU A 74 -0.53 7.61 -16.79
C LEU A 74 -1.09 7.16 -18.14
N GLU A 75 -0.44 7.58 -19.22
CA GLU A 75 -0.70 7.01 -20.56
C GLU A 75 -0.45 5.49 -20.57
N SER A 76 -1.21 4.75 -21.39
CA SER A 76 -1.09 3.29 -21.48
C SER A 76 0.31 2.83 -21.87
N THR A 77 1.03 3.59 -22.69
CA THR A 77 2.41 3.27 -23.11
C THR A 77 3.43 3.30 -21.98
N TYR A 78 3.15 4.00 -20.87
CA TYR A 78 3.99 4.03 -19.67
C TYR A 78 3.50 3.05 -18.59
N ARG A 79 2.55 2.18 -18.94
CA ARG A 79 2.07 1.11 -18.05
C ARG A 79 2.36 -0.22 -18.70
N CYS A 80 3.05 -1.07 -17.97
CA CYS A 80 3.32 -2.43 -18.36
C CYS A 80 2.46 -3.38 -17.51
N GLY A 81 1.71 -4.26 -18.19
CA GLY A 81 0.78 -5.18 -17.56
C GLY A 81 -0.38 -4.51 -16.80
N LYS A 82 -0.82 -5.14 -15.71
CA LYS A 82 -2.00 -4.75 -14.93
C LYS A 82 -1.68 -3.63 -13.94
N PRO A 83 -2.47 -2.55 -13.86
CA PRO A 83 -2.28 -1.53 -12.83
C PRO A 83 -2.68 -2.07 -11.45
N ALA A 84 -1.80 -1.93 -10.47
CA ALA A 84 -2.02 -2.35 -9.09
C ALA A 84 -1.72 -1.22 -8.11
N ALA A 85 -2.72 -0.83 -7.32
CA ALA A 85 -2.52 0.14 -6.24
C ALA A 85 -2.15 -0.60 -4.96
N VAL A 86 -1.02 -0.25 -4.35
CA VAL A 86 -0.52 -0.88 -3.13
C VAL A 86 -0.53 0.13 -1.97
N CYS A 87 -0.93 -0.30 -0.78
CA CYS A 87 -0.76 0.46 0.45
C CYS A 87 -0.06 -0.38 1.50
N TYR A 88 1.13 0.06 1.91
CA TYR A 88 1.83 -0.42 3.10
C TYR A 88 1.21 0.23 4.35
N VAL A 89 0.76 -0.59 5.28
CA VAL A 89 0.24 -0.18 6.58
C VAL A 89 1.29 -0.56 7.62
N VAL A 90 1.90 0.44 8.24
CA VAL A 90 3.00 0.25 9.21
C VAL A 90 2.57 0.83 10.55
N PRO A 91 1.91 0.05 11.43
CA PRO A 91 1.40 0.58 12.69
C PRO A 91 2.52 1.12 13.58
N ALA A 92 2.36 2.34 14.07
CA ALA A 92 3.33 3.04 14.90
C ALA A 92 2.77 3.16 16.33
N ILE A 93 3.14 2.24 17.21
CA ILE A 93 2.57 2.15 18.56
C ILE A 93 3.47 2.92 19.54
N PRO A 94 2.95 3.88 20.34
CA PRO A 94 3.76 4.53 21.36
C PRO A 94 4.35 3.51 22.36
N SER A 95 5.66 3.55 22.57
CA SER A 95 6.33 2.70 23.56
C SER A 95 5.85 3.09 24.95
N GLY A 96 5.28 2.14 25.70
CA GLY A 96 4.65 2.40 27.00
C GLY A 96 3.13 2.30 27.00
N ASN A 97 2.50 2.04 25.84
CA ASN A 97 1.09 1.67 25.79
C ASN A 97 0.87 0.26 26.39
N LYS A 98 0.77 0.18 27.72
CA LYS A 98 0.55 -1.09 28.47
C LYS A 98 -0.72 -1.83 28.09
N LYS A 99 -1.69 -1.15 27.46
CA LYS A 99 -2.96 -1.74 27.02
C LYS A 99 -2.84 -2.49 25.69
N LEU A 100 -1.76 -2.25 24.94
CA LEU A 100 -1.57 -2.88 23.64
C LEU A 100 -0.70 -4.14 23.77
N THR A 101 -1.35 -5.28 23.87
CA THR A 101 -0.70 -6.60 23.84
C THR A 101 -0.57 -7.11 22.41
N ASN A 102 0.32 -8.08 22.17
CA ASN A 102 0.37 -8.81 20.90
C ASN A 102 -1.00 -9.37 20.51
N LYS A 103 -1.76 -9.89 21.48
CA LYS A 103 -3.12 -10.42 21.26
C LYS A 103 -4.08 -9.33 20.77
N THR A 104 -4.13 -8.19 21.45
CA THR A 104 -5.02 -7.06 21.06
C THR A 104 -4.66 -6.54 19.67
N PHE A 105 -3.37 -6.39 19.39
CA PHE A 105 -2.88 -5.95 18.09
C PHE A 105 -3.21 -6.96 16.97
N SER A 106 -2.92 -8.24 17.18
CA SER A 106 -3.24 -9.29 16.20
C SER A 106 -4.75 -9.35 15.91
N THR A 107 -5.60 -9.20 16.92
CA THR A 107 -7.06 -9.11 16.73
C THR A 107 -7.44 -7.93 15.85
N ALA A 108 -6.91 -6.74 16.12
CA ALA A 108 -7.17 -5.55 15.32
C ALA A 108 -6.72 -5.71 13.87
N MET A 109 -5.55 -6.33 13.63
CA MET A 109 -5.08 -6.64 12.28
C MET A 109 -5.99 -7.61 11.53
N ARG A 110 -6.46 -8.67 12.20
CA ARG A 110 -7.42 -9.62 11.58
C ARG A 110 -8.73 -8.94 11.24
N GLN A 111 -9.26 -8.11 12.14
CA GLN A 111 -10.46 -7.32 11.90
C GLN A 111 -10.26 -6.35 10.74
N PHE A 112 -9.11 -5.68 10.68
CA PHE A 112 -8.75 -4.81 9.57
C PHE A 112 -8.68 -5.56 8.24
N ALA A 113 -7.99 -6.71 8.19
CA ALA A 113 -7.89 -7.53 6.99
C ALA A 113 -9.28 -7.95 6.50
N LYS A 114 -10.12 -8.49 7.40
CA LYS A 114 -11.51 -8.85 7.11
C LYS A 114 -12.33 -7.67 6.59
N ALA A 115 -12.24 -6.52 7.26
CA ALA A 115 -12.98 -5.31 6.88
C ALA A 115 -12.56 -4.76 5.51
N MET A 116 -11.32 -5.02 5.07
CA MET A 116 -10.82 -4.61 3.76
C MET A 116 -11.25 -5.57 2.65
N THR A 117 -11.29 -6.88 2.90
CA THR A 117 -11.74 -7.90 1.91
C THR A 117 -13.24 -7.82 1.64
N GLU A 118 -14.08 -7.60 2.66
CA GLU A 118 -15.55 -7.57 2.51
C GLU A 118 -16.08 -6.41 1.64
N THR A 119 -15.28 -5.37 1.41
CA THR A 119 -15.76 -4.13 0.78
C THR A 119 -15.58 -4.13 -0.74
N ASN A 120 -14.77 -5.04 -1.29
CA ASN A 120 -14.39 -4.93 -2.69
C ASN A 120 -13.89 -6.27 -3.24
N ALA A 121 -14.68 -6.91 -4.10
CA ALA A 121 -14.32 -8.18 -4.73
C ALA A 121 -13.00 -8.14 -5.53
N HIS A 122 -12.52 -6.94 -5.89
CA HIS A 122 -11.25 -6.71 -6.61
C HIS A 122 -10.11 -6.21 -5.71
N THR A 123 -10.27 -6.23 -4.38
CA THR A 123 -9.18 -5.89 -3.44
C THR A 123 -8.65 -7.16 -2.81
N GLU A 124 -7.39 -7.48 -3.11
CA GLU A 124 -6.65 -8.54 -2.43
C GLU A 124 -5.88 -7.94 -1.26
N VAL A 125 -6.21 -8.38 -0.06
CA VAL A 125 -5.57 -7.89 1.16
C VAL A 125 -4.56 -8.92 1.63
N THR A 126 -3.31 -8.76 1.21
CA THR A 126 -2.22 -9.64 1.64
C THR A 126 -1.49 -9.03 2.84
N ALA A 127 -2.02 -9.27 4.03
CA ALA A 127 -1.35 -8.87 5.26
C ALA A 127 -0.13 -9.79 5.54
N CYS A 128 1.04 -9.45 4.98
CA CYS A 128 2.28 -10.15 5.30
C CYS A 128 2.89 -9.62 6.60
N TRP A 129 2.74 -10.39 7.68
CA TRP A 129 3.30 -10.07 8.98
C TRP A 129 4.79 -10.38 9.04
N LEU A 130 5.64 -9.39 8.72
CA LEU A 130 7.08 -9.47 8.98
C LEU A 130 7.32 -9.26 10.48
N ASN A 131 7.23 -10.36 11.20
CA ASN A 131 7.37 -10.45 12.65
C ASN A 131 8.84 -10.23 13.02
N ASN A 132 9.27 -8.98 13.23
CA ASN A 132 10.54 -8.77 13.93
C ASN A 132 10.25 -8.79 15.43
N VAL A 133 10.13 -10.02 15.94
CA VAL A 133 9.91 -10.34 17.35
C VAL A 133 10.92 -9.56 18.20
N MET A 134 10.44 -8.57 18.94
CA MET A 134 11.05 -8.00 20.16
C MET A 134 12.50 -7.49 20.12
N ASN A 135 13.16 -7.49 18.96
CA ASN A 135 14.48 -6.89 18.73
C ASN A 135 14.40 -5.68 17.77
N ALA A 136 13.26 -4.99 17.74
CA ALA A 136 13.18 -3.70 17.04
C ALA A 136 14.31 -2.80 17.57
N PRO A 137 15.12 -2.16 16.69
CA PRO A 137 16.18 -1.27 17.15
C PRO A 137 15.57 -0.25 18.10
N LYS A 138 16.09 -0.20 19.33
CA LYS A 138 15.56 0.55 20.47
C LYS A 138 15.46 2.06 20.24
N ASP A 139 15.99 2.57 19.12
CA ASP A 139 16.20 3.99 18.87
C ASP A 139 15.72 4.43 17.48
N LEU A 140 14.40 4.38 17.26
CA LEU A 140 13.75 5.34 16.36
C LEU A 140 13.02 6.38 17.22
N THR A 141 13.80 7.15 17.96
CA THR A 141 13.33 8.38 18.61
C THR A 141 12.79 9.27 17.49
N SER A 142 11.47 9.46 17.45
CA SER A 142 10.91 10.51 16.58
C SER A 142 11.58 11.84 16.94
N LYS A 143 11.64 12.79 16.00
CA LYS A 143 12.17 14.16 16.23
C LYS A 143 11.56 14.90 17.44
N LEU A 144 10.53 14.32 18.07
CA LEU A 144 9.76 14.83 19.20
C LEU A 144 9.98 14.03 20.51
N GLY A 145 11.01 13.18 20.60
CA GLY A 145 11.32 12.41 21.82
C GLY A 145 10.36 11.25 22.12
N LYS A 146 9.34 11.02 21.29
CA LYS A 146 8.43 9.88 21.42
C LYS A 146 9.03 8.64 20.76
N ARG A 147 9.13 7.56 21.52
CA ARG A 147 9.54 6.22 21.07
C ARG A 147 8.33 5.45 20.57
N TYR A 148 8.47 4.79 19.43
CA TYR A 148 7.43 3.97 18.81
C TYR A 148 7.93 2.55 18.58
N VAL A 149 7.02 1.59 18.67
CA VAL A 149 7.21 0.20 18.30
C VAL A 149 6.45 -0.06 17.01
N TYR A 150 7.13 -0.71 16.06
CA TYR A 150 6.58 -1.10 14.78
C TYR A 150 6.47 -2.62 14.76
N PRO A 151 5.29 -3.17 15.05
CA PRO A 151 5.17 -4.59 15.32
C PRO A 151 5.23 -5.41 14.01
N GLY A 152 5.00 -4.79 12.87
CA GLY A 152 5.09 -5.39 11.53
C GLY A 152 4.43 -4.51 10.46
N ILE A 153 4.20 -5.08 9.29
CA ILE A 153 3.62 -4.40 8.12
C ILE A 153 2.38 -5.19 7.66
N ALA A 154 1.38 -4.53 7.10
CA ALA A 154 0.38 -5.17 6.25
C ALA A 154 0.40 -4.54 4.87
N VAL A 155 0.22 -5.36 3.83
CA VAL A 155 0.19 -4.90 2.45
C VAL A 155 -1.25 -5.04 1.95
N VAL A 156 -1.81 -3.96 1.44
CA VAL A 156 -3.13 -4.00 0.82
C VAL A 156 -2.99 -3.71 -0.66
N ILE A 157 -3.49 -4.62 -1.49
CA ILE A 157 -3.38 -4.54 -2.94
C ILE A 157 -4.79 -4.38 -3.52
N ARG A 158 -4.98 -3.38 -4.36
CA ARG A 158 -6.21 -3.22 -5.14
C ARG A 158 -5.89 -3.39 -6.60
N TYR A 159 -6.48 -4.40 -7.20
CA TYR A 159 -6.55 -4.53 -8.64
C TYR A 159 -7.80 -3.81 -9.14
N ARG A 160 -7.77 -3.39 -10.39
CA ARG A 160 -8.99 -3.01 -11.09
C ARG A 160 -9.05 -3.86 -12.35
N ASP A 161 -9.87 -4.91 -12.35
CA ASP A 161 -10.10 -5.75 -13.54
C ASP A 161 -10.94 -5.04 -14.63
N ILE A 162 -11.54 -3.88 -14.32
CA ILE A 162 -12.55 -3.22 -15.18
C ILE A 162 -11.93 -2.22 -16.18
N TRP A 163 -10.61 -2.20 -16.34
CA TRP A 163 -10.00 -1.40 -17.40
C TRP A 163 -10.04 -2.19 -18.69
N LYS A 164 -11.21 -2.23 -19.35
CA LYS A 164 -11.23 -2.44 -20.79
C LYS A 164 -10.50 -1.25 -21.41
N PHE A 165 -9.19 -1.41 -21.62
CA PHE A 165 -8.44 -0.48 -22.44
C PHE A 165 -8.94 -0.66 -23.87
N PRO A 166 -9.36 0.42 -24.56
CA PRO A 166 -9.43 0.33 -26.01
C PRO A 166 -8.03 -0.05 -26.50
N ALA A 167 -7.99 -1.06 -27.37
CA ALA A 167 -6.78 -1.46 -28.10
C ALA A 167 -6.18 -0.25 -28.84
#